data_AF-A0A6D0ICU1-F1
#
_entry.id   AF-A0A6D0ICU1-F1
#
_cell.length_a   1.000
_cell.length_b   1.000
_cell.length_c   1.000
_cell.angle_alpha   90.00
_cell.angle_beta   90.00
_cell.angle_gamma   90.00
#
_symmetry.space_group_name_H-M   'P 1'
#
loop_
_entity.id
_entity.type
_entity.pdbx_description
1 polymer ?
#
loop_
_entity_poly.entity_id
_entity_poly.type
_entity_poly.pdbx_seq_one_letter_code
_entity_poly.pdbx_strand_id
1 'polypeptide(L)' 'MLWFKNLMVYRLSREISLRAEEMEKQLASMAFTPCGSQDMAKMGWVPPMGSHSDALTHVANGQIVI' A
#
# COMPACT_ATOMS: atom_id res chain seq x y z
N MET A 1 -14.15 7.20 7.23
CA MET A 1 -13.44 8.41 7.70
C MET A 1 -11.95 8.21 7.38
N LEU A 2 -11.45 8.90 6.35
CA LEU A 2 -10.10 8.73 5.78
C LEU A 2 -9.09 9.62 6.52
N TRP A 3 -8.89 9.37 7.82
CA TRP A 3 -7.91 10.11 8.62
C TRP A 3 -7.10 9.13 9.46
N PHE A 4 -5.77 9.29 9.48
CA PHE A 4 -4.88 8.50 10.31
C PHE A 4 -5.14 8.80 11.79
N LYS A 5 -5.38 7.76 12.59
CA LYS A 5 -5.62 7.90 14.04
C LYS A 5 -4.33 7.89 14.86
N ASN A 6 -3.26 7.33 14.31
CA ASN A 6 -1.96 7.15 14.94
C ASN A 6 -0.86 7.36 13.89
N LEU A 7 0.35 7.70 14.32
CA LEU A 7 1.50 7.92 13.44
C LEU A 7 2.77 7.31 14.03
N MET A 8 3.53 6.61 13.18
CA MET A 8 4.93 6.27 13.42
C MET A 8 5.76 6.84 12.28
N VAL A 9 6.79 7.62 12.61
CA VAL A 9 7.61 8.33 11.62
C VAL A 9 8.90 7.57 11.39
N TYR A 10 9.18 7.24 10.13
CA TYR A 10 10.41 6.60 9.69
C TYR A 10 11.20 7.54 8.80
N ARG A 11 12.53 7.56 8.97
CA ARG A 11 13.45 8.32 8.10
C ARG A 11 14.21 7.35 7.21
N LEU A 12 14.16 7.57 5.90
CA LEU A 12 14.97 6.82 4.94
C LEU A 12 16.45 7.17 5.16
N SER A 13 17.30 6.16 5.30
CA SER A 13 18.74 6.34 5.54
C SER A 13 19.53 6.74 4.29
N ARG A 14 18.91 6.62 3.11
CA ARG A 14 19.45 6.99 1.81
C ARG A 14 18.34 7.52 0.92
N GLU A 15 18.73 8.15 -0.18
CA GLU A 15 17.78 8.56 -1.21
C GLU A 15 17.16 7.32 -1.88
N ILE A 16 15.83 7.27 -1.91
CA ILE A 16 15.07 6.20 -2.57
C ILE A 16 14.05 6.87 -3.47
N SER A 17 14.14 6.59 -4.77
CA SER A 17 13.18 7.08 -5.76
C SER A 17 11.88 6.28 -5.68
N LEU A 18 10.89 6.80 -4.95
CA LEU A 18 9.55 6.22 -4.83
C LEU A 18 8.64 6.80 -5.92
N ARG A 19 8.48 6.06 -7.02
CA ARG A 19 7.60 6.43 -8.15
C ARG A 19 6.34 5.58 -8.11
N ALA A 20 5.18 6.23 -8.12
CA ALA A 20 3.90 5.55 -7.96
C ALA A 20 3.66 4.40 -8.97
N GLU A 21 3.97 4.63 -10.26
CA GLU A 21 3.81 3.60 -11.30
C GLU A 21 4.66 2.34 -11.05
N GLU A 22 5.85 2.52 -10.49
CA GLU A 22 6.74 1.41 -10.18
C GLU A 22 6.31 0.71 -8.89
N MET A 23 5.88 1.50 -7.89
CA MET A 23 5.31 0.97 -6.66
C MET A 23 4.05 0.15 -6.94
N GLU A 24 3.15 0.60 -7.81
CA GLU A 24 1.93 -0.13 -8.19
C GLU A 24 2.26 -1.57 -8.63
N LYS A 25 3.26 -1.74 -9.49
CA LYS A 25 3.71 -3.06 -9.97
C LYS A 25 4.30 -3.90 -8.84
N GLN A 26 5.12 -3.29 -7.99
CA GLN A 26 5.76 -3.99 -6.87
C GLN A 26 4.71 -4.44 -5.83
N LEU A 27 3.76 -3.58 -5.50
CA LEU A 27 2.66 -3.86 -4.57
C LEU A 27 1.74 -4.95 -5.13
N ALA A 28 1.43 -4.92 -6.44
CA ALA A 28 0.61 -5.94 -7.08
C ALA A 28 1.19 -7.35 -6.95
N SER A 29 2.52 -7.50 -6.96
CA SER A 29 3.18 -8.79 -6.73
C SER A 29 2.99 -9.34 -5.30
N MET A 30 2.62 -8.46 -4.36
CA MET A 30 2.37 -8.75 -2.95
C MET A 30 0.92 -8.44 -2.55
N ALA A 31 -0.01 -8.43 -3.51
CA ALA A 31 -1.41 -8.16 -3.25
C ALA A 31 -1.99 -9.19 -2.27
N PHE A 32 -2.93 -8.75 -1.45
CA PHE A 32 -3.60 -9.63 -0.51
C PHE A 32 -4.32 -10.77 -1.24
N THR A 33 -4.15 -11.98 -0.73
CA THR A 33 -4.93 -13.15 -1.14
C THR A 33 -5.60 -13.77 0.07
N PRO A 34 -6.85 -14.26 -0.06
CA PRO A 34 -7.52 -14.97 1.03
C PRO A 34 -6.71 -16.17 1.54
N CYS A 35 -6.84 -16.47 2.83
CA CYS A 35 -6.29 -17.68 3.42
C CYS A 35 -6.90 -18.93 2.78
N GLY A 36 -6.04 -19.89 2.42
CA GLY A 36 -6.46 -21.25 2.13
C GLY A 36 -6.82 -22.00 3.41
N SER A 37 -7.34 -23.22 3.25
CA SER A 37 -7.84 -24.05 4.37
C SER A 37 -6.80 -24.42 5.42
N GLN A 38 -5.51 -24.29 5.11
CA GLN A 38 -4.38 -24.61 6.00
C GLN A 38 -3.55 -23.38 6.36
N ASP A 39 -3.92 -22.20 5.86
CA ASP A 39 -3.17 -20.97 6.15
C ASP A 39 -3.62 -20.41 7.50
N MET A 40 -2.68 -20.29 8.45
CA MET A 40 -2.95 -19.69 9.76
C MET A 40 -3.18 -18.17 9.67
N ALA A 41 -2.46 -17.48 8.78
CA ALA A 41 -2.62 -16.06 8.50
C ALA A 41 -1.99 -15.70 7.14
N LYS A 42 -2.51 -14.65 6.50
CA LYS A 42 -1.91 -14.02 5.31
C LYS A 42 -1.93 -12.51 5.44
N MET A 43 -0.94 -11.88 4.81
CA MET A 43 -0.83 -10.43 4.70
C MET A 43 -0.52 -10.07 3.26
N GLY A 44 -1.03 -8.93 2.81
CA GLY A 44 -0.74 -8.35 1.50
C GLY A 44 -1.41 -6.99 1.35
N TRP A 45 -1.15 -6.34 0.22
CA TRP A 45 -1.63 -4.99 -0.06
C TRP A 45 -3.08 -4.99 -0.57
N VAL A 46 -3.81 -3.93 -0.23
CA VAL A 46 -5.19 -3.69 -0.67
C VAL A 46 -5.33 -2.22 -1.10
N PRO A 47 -6.27 -1.88 -1.99
CA PRO A 47 -6.44 -0.50 -2.44
C PRO A 47 -6.78 0.45 -1.27
N PRO A 48 -6.00 1.53 -1.05
CA PRO A 48 -6.21 2.42 0.09
C PRO A 48 -7.51 3.24 -0.01
N MET A 49 -8.05 3.39 -1.22
CA MET A 49 -9.24 4.17 -1.50
C MET A 49 -10.55 3.37 -1.45
N GLY A 50 -10.48 2.07 -1.13
CA GLY A 50 -11.65 1.20 -1.08
C GLY A 50 -12.43 1.22 -2.41
N SER A 51 -13.75 1.42 -2.35
CA SER A 51 -14.63 1.40 -3.53
C SER A 51 -14.39 2.52 -4.56
N HIS A 52 -13.52 3.49 -4.27
CA HIS A 52 -13.25 4.61 -5.18
C HIS A 52 -12.15 4.30 -6.21
N SER A 53 -11.32 3.28 -5.97
CA SER A 53 -10.24 2.88 -6.89
C SER A 53 -9.72 1.50 -6.53
N ASP A 54 -9.43 0.69 -7.54
CA ASP A 54 -8.75 -0.61 -7.39
C ASP A 54 -7.21 -0.47 -7.41
N ALA A 55 -6.69 0.73 -7.62
CA ALA A 55 -5.25 0.98 -7.59
C ALA A 55 -4.68 0.84 -6.17
N LEU A 56 -3.51 0.20 -6.06
CA LEU A 56 -2.76 0.02 -4.81
C LEU A 56 -1.97 1.27 -4.41
N THR A 57 -1.89 2.26 -5.28
CA THR A 57 -1.31 3.57 -4.99
C THR A 57 -2.32 4.69 -5.24
N HIS A 58 -2.31 5.69 -4.37
CA HIS A 58 -3.02 6.95 -4.56
C HIS A 58 -2.06 8.12 -4.41
N VAL A 59 -1.93 8.93 -5.46
CA VAL A 59 -1.02 10.08 -5.49
C VAL A 59 -1.81 11.38 -5.33
N ALA A 60 -1.40 12.20 -4.37
CA ALA A 60 -1.93 13.55 -4.18
C ALA A 60 -0.80 14.49 -3.77
N ASN A 61 -0.63 15.61 -4.47
CA ASN A 61 0.36 16.66 -4.14
C ASN A 61 1.79 16.13 -3.89
N GLY A 62 2.24 15.15 -4.68
CA GLY A 62 3.57 14.54 -4.54
C GLY A 62 3.72 13.56 -3.37
N GLN A 63 2.62 13.25 -2.66
CA GLN A 63 2.56 12.23 -1.63
C GLN A 63 1.90 10.97 -2.18
N ILE A 64 2.29 9.81 -1.65
CA ILE A 64 1.79 8.50 -2.06
C ILE A 64 1.18 7.81 -0.85
N VAL A 65 -0.07 7.39 -0.97
CA VAL A 65 -0.75 6.49 -0.03
C VAL A 65 -0.84 5.11 -0.67
N ILE A 66 -0.60 4.08 0.11
CA ILE A 66 -0.65 2.65 -0.27
C ILE A 66 -1.51 1.88 0.72
#